data_AF-A0A8S3BVG7-F1
#
_entry.id   AF-A0A8S3BVG7-F1
#
_cell.length_a   1.000
_cell.length_b   1.000
_cell.length_c   1.000
_cell.angle_alpha   90.00
_cell.angle_beta   90.00
_cell.angle_gamma   90.00
#
_symmetry.space_group_name_H-M   'P 1'
#
loop_
_entity.id
_entity.type
_entity.pdbx_description
1 polymer ?
#
loop_
_entity_poly.entity_id
_entity_poly.type
_entity_poly.pdbx_seq_one_letter_code
_entity_poly.pdbx_strand_id
1 'polypeptide(L)'
;ISYVNTRHLTHDDRLLSSATLRRRLHELARGTDKDKRLTGMVIHDDAAYALRNDPSYQQTNDVKGQIRFLEDLDKIEKQKKDKLEQEKIFRAAKSRSKTNDPEAVKLKQKAKEMQQAQFEEQRQKEANETALAAIGKPKKRKLEESTNHPHPTTTTASNGPEQISPMQPSPSSSVIANSTHPHPKKVYFY
;
A
#
# COMPACT_ATOMS: atom_id res chain seq x y z
N ILE A 1 80.79 27.89 -32.50
CA ILE A 1 79.46 27.63 -33.11
C ILE A 1 79.05 26.24 -32.66
N SER A 2 78.11 26.16 -31.70
CA SER A 2 77.58 24.89 -31.21
C SER A 2 76.07 25.05 -31.14
N TYR A 3 75.36 24.35 -32.02
CA TYR A 3 73.91 24.41 -32.16
C TYR A 3 73.24 24.01 -30.85
N VAL A 4 72.55 24.94 -30.21
CA VAL A 4 71.58 24.63 -29.17
C VAL A 4 70.39 23.99 -29.88
N ASN A 5 70.26 22.67 -29.76
CA ASN A 5 69.12 21.93 -30.28
C ASN A 5 67.89 22.21 -29.39
N THR A 6 67.30 23.39 -29.55
CA THR A 6 65.95 23.68 -29.03
C THR A 6 64.95 22.90 -29.88
N ARG A 7 64.65 21.68 -29.46
CA ARG A 7 63.46 20.96 -29.94
C ARG A 7 62.25 21.85 -29.65
N HIS A 8 61.70 22.48 -30.68
CA HIS A 8 60.40 23.12 -30.61
C HIS A 8 59.36 22.03 -30.36
N LEU A 9 58.80 21.98 -29.15
CA LEU A 9 57.62 21.14 -28.89
C LEU A 9 56.53 21.55 -29.88
N THR A 10 56.03 20.58 -30.63
CA THR A 10 54.97 20.81 -31.60
C THR A 10 53.69 21.23 -30.88
N HIS A 11 52.77 21.89 -31.58
CA HIS A 11 51.49 22.29 -30.99
C HIS A 11 50.73 21.08 -30.43
N ASP A 12 50.85 19.93 -31.11
CA ASP A 12 50.26 18.67 -30.72
C ASP A 12 50.82 18.14 -29.39
N ASP A 13 52.13 18.26 -29.14
CA ASP A 13 52.75 17.87 -27.85
C ASP A 13 52.23 18.74 -26.69
N ARG A 14 52.03 20.04 -26.93
CA ARG A 14 51.48 20.97 -25.92
C ARG A 14 49.99 20.70 -25.67
N LEU A 15 49.23 20.42 -26.71
CA LEU A 15 47.82 20.05 -26.59
C LEU A 15 47.67 18.71 -25.86
N LEU A 16 48.50 17.72 -26.17
CA LEU A 16 48.51 16.43 -25.51
C LEU A 16 48.93 16.55 -24.04
N SER A 17 49.90 17.42 -23.72
CA SER A 17 50.28 17.76 -22.34
C SER A 17 49.12 18.43 -21.59
N SER A 18 48.44 19.41 -22.20
CA SER A 18 47.28 20.06 -21.60
C SER A 18 46.08 19.12 -21.45
N ALA A 19 45.85 18.21 -22.40
CA ALA A 19 44.80 17.19 -22.33
C ALA A 19 45.12 16.12 -21.29
N THR A 20 46.38 15.74 -21.16
CA THR A 20 46.87 14.81 -20.13
C THR A 20 46.76 15.43 -18.74
N LEU A 21 47.09 16.72 -18.60
CA LEU A 21 46.90 17.47 -17.36
C LEU A 21 45.42 17.58 -17.01
N ARG A 22 44.56 17.94 -17.99
CA ARG A 22 43.10 17.97 -17.80
C ARG A 22 42.54 16.60 -17.40
N ARG A 23 43.02 15.50 -17.99
CA ARG A 23 42.63 14.13 -17.64
C ARG A 23 43.05 13.79 -16.21
N ARG A 24 44.30 14.06 -15.83
CA ARG A 24 44.78 13.86 -14.45
C ARG A 24 44.02 14.71 -13.44
N LEU A 25 43.69 15.95 -13.77
CA LEU A 25 42.86 16.82 -12.92
C LEU A 25 41.45 16.24 -12.73
N HIS A 26 40.82 15.72 -13.79
CA HIS A 26 39.54 15.04 -13.68
C HIS A 26 39.61 13.74 -12.86
N GLU A 27 40.69 12.96 -13.00
CA GLU A 27 40.91 11.74 -12.21
C GLU A 27 41.08 12.05 -10.72
N LEU A 28 41.87 13.09 -10.38
CA LEU A 28 42.02 13.56 -9.01
C LEU A 28 40.71 14.14 -8.46
N ALA A 29 39.94 14.89 -9.27
CA ALA A 29 38.66 15.44 -8.88
C ALA A 29 37.58 14.37 -8.67
N ARG A 30 37.68 13.21 -9.35
CA ARG A 30 36.79 12.07 -9.09
C ARG A 30 37.11 11.37 -7.78
N GLY A 31 38.29 11.60 -7.20
CA GLY A 31 38.79 10.93 -6.00
C GLY A 31 38.97 9.43 -6.20
N THR A 32 39.84 8.81 -5.42
CA THR A 32 39.89 7.34 -5.36
C THR A 32 38.70 6.82 -4.56
N ASP A 33 38.36 5.54 -4.73
CA ASP A 33 37.33 4.89 -3.91
C ASP A 33 37.66 4.99 -2.41
N LYS A 34 38.95 4.91 -2.05
CA LYS A 34 39.42 5.09 -0.68
C LYS A 34 39.13 6.50 -0.15
N ASP A 35 39.32 7.54 -0.97
CA ASP A 35 39.04 8.93 -0.60
C ASP A 35 37.54 9.14 -0.35
N LYS A 36 36.69 8.53 -1.18
CA LYS A 36 35.24 8.58 -1.00
C LYS A 36 34.80 7.88 0.27
N ARG A 37 35.36 6.69 0.54
CA ARG A 37 35.08 5.94 1.77
C ARG A 37 35.52 6.70 3.01
N LEU A 38 36.70 7.30 2.99
CA LEU A 38 37.20 8.11 4.09
C LEU A 38 36.32 9.35 4.31
N THR A 39 35.96 10.06 3.23
CA THR A 39 35.04 11.20 3.30
C THR A 39 33.68 10.81 3.86
N GLY A 40 33.13 9.68 3.41
CA GLY A 40 31.88 9.14 3.96
C GLY A 40 31.97 8.84 5.45
N MET A 41 33.06 8.23 5.91
CA MET A 41 33.29 7.94 7.33
C MET A 41 33.32 9.24 8.16
N VAL A 42 34.08 10.25 7.71
CA VAL A 42 34.15 11.54 8.39
C VAL A 42 32.77 12.21 8.46
N ILE A 43 32.00 12.21 7.36
CA ILE A 43 30.64 12.77 7.35
C ILE A 43 29.72 12.02 8.32
N HIS A 44 29.79 10.69 8.35
CA HIS A 44 28.99 9.89 9.28
C HIS A 44 29.34 10.17 10.74
N ASP A 45 30.63 10.29 11.06
CA ASP A 45 31.09 10.60 12.41
C ASP A 45 30.66 12.00 12.85
N ASP A 46 30.79 13.00 11.96
CA ASP A 46 30.33 14.37 12.22
C ASP A 46 28.80 14.43 12.42
N ALA A 47 28.04 13.72 11.58
CA ALA A 47 26.59 13.63 11.71
C ALA A 47 26.17 12.92 13.01
N ALA A 48 26.85 11.84 13.39
CA ALA A 48 26.61 11.13 14.64
C ALA A 48 26.97 11.98 15.85
N TYR A 49 28.05 12.76 15.77
CA TYR A 49 28.44 13.72 16.80
C TYR A 49 27.39 14.83 16.94
N ALA A 50 26.94 15.43 15.83
CA ALA A 50 25.89 16.45 15.84
C ALA A 50 24.58 15.92 16.45
N LEU A 51 24.14 14.72 16.06
CA LEU A 51 22.95 14.08 16.59
C LEU A 51 23.02 13.85 18.11
N ARG A 52 24.15 13.33 18.59
CA ARG A 52 24.32 13.01 20.03
C ARG A 52 24.44 14.25 20.91
N ASN A 53 24.86 15.37 20.33
CA ASN A 53 24.98 16.65 21.03
C ASN A 53 23.74 17.55 20.84
N ASP A 54 22.73 17.11 20.10
CA ASP A 54 21.46 17.82 20.02
C ASP A 54 20.79 17.81 21.41
N PRO A 55 20.46 18.98 21.99
CA PRO A 55 19.81 19.06 23.31
C PRO A 55 18.47 18.32 23.38
N SER A 56 17.83 18.07 22.24
CA SER A 56 16.58 17.32 22.14
C SER A 56 16.79 15.81 22.00
N TYR A 57 18.02 15.35 21.78
CA TYR A 57 18.33 13.94 21.66
C TYR A 57 18.10 13.23 23.00
N GLN A 58 17.21 12.25 22.99
CA GLN A 58 16.95 11.38 24.14
C GLN A 58 17.25 9.94 23.75
N GLN A 59 18.25 9.35 24.41
CA GLN A 59 18.52 7.92 24.27
C GLN A 59 17.41 7.13 24.96
N THR A 60 16.75 6.23 24.21
CA THR A 60 15.74 5.32 24.76
C THR A 60 16.29 3.90 24.85
N ASN A 61 15.75 3.14 25.81
CA ASN A 61 16.03 1.72 25.99
C ASN A 61 14.95 0.82 25.35
N ASP A 62 13.81 1.38 24.94
CA ASP A 62 12.72 0.60 24.30
C ASP A 62 12.91 0.48 22.78
N VAL A 63 13.95 -0.25 22.38
CA VAL A 63 14.24 -0.50 20.96
C VAL A 63 13.08 -1.22 20.27
N LYS A 64 12.40 -2.13 20.98
CA LYS A 64 11.26 -2.87 20.42
C LYS A 64 10.06 -1.95 20.15
N GLY A 65 9.78 -1.00 21.03
CA GLY A 65 8.75 0.02 20.83
C GLY A 65 9.07 0.94 19.66
N GLN A 66 10.33 1.37 19.52
CA GLN A 66 10.76 2.18 18.38
C GLN A 66 10.58 1.45 17.04
N ILE A 67 10.95 0.17 16.96
CA ILE A 67 10.75 -0.64 15.75
C ILE A 67 9.27 -0.71 15.38
N ARG A 68 8.39 -1.03 16.34
CA ARG A 68 6.94 -1.06 16.11
C ARG A 68 6.40 0.29 15.63
N PHE A 69 6.88 1.39 16.22
CA PHE A 69 6.47 2.73 15.79
C PHE A 69 6.85 3.01 14.33
N LEU A 70 8.06 2.63 13.89
CA LEU A 70 8.45 2.75 12.49
C LEU A 70 7.57 1.89 11.57
N GLU A 71 7.28 0.65 11.96
CA GLU A 71 6.37 -0.22 11.20
C GLU A 71 4.95 0.38 11.09
N ASP A 72 4.47 1.02 12.16
CA ASP A 72 3.17 1.68 12.17
C ASP A 72 3.16 2.95 11.31
N LEU A 73 4.25 3.72 11.29
CA LEU A 73 4.44 4.83 10.35
C LEU A 73 4.40 4.35 8.90
N ASP A 74 5.12 3.28 8.57
CA ASP A 74 5.11 2.69 7.22
C ASP A 74 3.71 2.25 6.80
N LYS A 75 2.95 1.65 7.74
CA LYS A 75 1.55 1.28 7.49
C LYS A 75 0.69 2.51 7.21
N ILE A 76 0.84 3.59 7.98
CA ILE A 76 0.09 4.83 7.78
C ILE A 76 0.46 5.49 6.44
N GLU A 77 1.74 5.55 6.10
CA GLU A 77 2.20 6.09 4.82
C GLU A 77 1.63 5.27 3.66
N LYS A 78 1.70 3.94 3.74
CA LYS A 78 1.10 3.06 2.75
C LYS A 78 -0.40 3.29 2.62
N GLN A 79 -1.14 3.35 3.73
CA GLN A 79 -2.58 3.64 3.70
C GLN A 79 -2.89 5.00 3.07
N LYS A 80 -2.09 6.03 3.35
CA LYS A 80 -2.26 7.36 2.74
C LYS A 80 -2.01 7.31 1.24
N LYS A 81 -0.99 6.58 0.79
CA LYS A 81 -0.70 6.36 -0.62
C LYS A 81 -1.82 5.61 -1.33
N ASP A 82 -2.30 4.53 -0.73
CA ASP A 82 -3.41 3.73 -1.27
C ASP A 82 -4.69 4.57 -1.37
N LYS A 83 -5.01 5.39 -0.35
CA LYS A 83 -6.14 6.33 -0.39
C LYS A 83 -6.02 7.37 -1.50
N LEU A 84 -4.82 7.93 -1.71
CA LEU A 84 -4.57 8.87 -2.81
C LEU A 84 -4.74 8.20 -4.18
N GLU A 85 -4.29 6.95 -4.33
CA GLU A 85 -4.49 6.19 -5.56
C GLU A 85 -5.98 5.90 -5.79
N GLN A 86 -6.71 5.49 -4.74
CA GLN A 86 -8.15 5.30 -4.79
C GLN A 86 -8.89 6.60 -5.17
N GLU A 87 -8.52 7.73 -4.58
CA GLU A 87 -9.09 9.03 -4.92
C GLU A 87 -8.81 9.39 -6.38
N LYS A 88 -7.60 9.13 -6.89
CA LYS A 88 -7.26 9.35 -8.30
C LYS A 88 -8.14 8.51 -9.22
N ILE A 89 -8.35 7.24 -8.90
CA ILE A 89 -9.24 6.33 -9.65
C ILE A 89 -10.68 6.86 -9.61
N PHE A 90 -11.18 7.20 -8.42
CA PHE A 90 -12.55 7.70 -8.25
C PHE A 90 -12.77 9.03 -8.97
N ARG A 91 -11.80 9.93 -8.90
CA ARG A 91 -11.81 11.22 -9.61
C ARG A 91 -11.76 11.03 -11.13
N ALA A 92 -10.97 10.09 -11.63
CA ALA A 92 -10.95 9.74 -13.05
C ALA A 92 -12.29 9.12 -13.50
N ALA A 93 -12.87 8.21 -12.71
CA ALA A 93 -14.16 7.58 -13.01
C ALA A 93 -15.35 8.56 -12.93
N LYS A 94 -15.28 9.60 -12.09
CA LYS A 94 -16.29 10.65 -11.94
C LYS A 94 -16.15 11.78 -12.97
N SER A 95 -15.10 11.75 -13.79
CA SER A 95 -14.95 12.62 -14.96
C SER A 95 -16.16 12.47 -15.90
N ARG A 96 -16.78 13.58 -16.28
CA ARG A 96 -17.90 13.63 -17.23
C ARG A 96 -17.45 13.53 -18.70
N SER A 97 -16.17 13.27 -19.01
CA SER A 97 -15.73 13.19 -20.40
C SER A 97 -16.27 11.91 -21.05
N LYS A 98 -17.13 12.07 -22.07
CA LYS A 98 -17.46 11.02 -23.04
C LYS A 98 -16.25 10.81 -23.96
N THR A 99 -15.15 10.31 -23.40
CA THR A 99 -14.03 9.83 -24.21
C THR A 99 -14.18 8.31 -24.29
N ASN A 100 -14.32 7.79 -25.52
CA ASN A 100 -14.24 6.36 -25.87
C ASN A 100 -12.81 5.83 -25.62
N ASP A 101 -12.25 6.16 -24.47
CA ASP A 101 -10.94 5.73 -24.04
C ASP A 101 -11.10 4.37 -23.33
N PRO A 102 -10.55 3.27 -23.87
CA PRO A 102 -10.63 1.95 -23.24
C PRO A 102 -10.06 1.95 -21.81
N GLU A 103 -9.14 2.86 -21.49
CA GLU A 103 -8.65 3.06 -20.13
C GLU A 103 -9.73 3.60 -19.19
N ALA A 104 -10.54 4.58 -19.63
CA ALA A 104 -11.61 5.17 -18.81
C ALA A 104 -12.71 4.15 -18.45
N VAL A 105 -13.03 3.23 -19.37
CA VAL A 105 -13.95 2.13 -19.12
C VAL A 105 -13.41 1.18 -18.05
N LYS A 106 -12.11 0.82 -18.12
CA LYS A 106 -11.45 -0.01 -17.11
C LYS A 106 -11.42 0.68 -15.74
N LEU A 107 -11.11 1.98 -15.70
CA LEU A 107 -11.12 2.77 -14.47
C LEU A 107 -12.51 2.84 -13.83
N LYS A 108 -13.56 3.05 -14.63
CA LYS A 108 -14.94 3.04 -14.16
C LYS A 108 -15.37 1.65 -13.66
N GLN A 109 -14.99 0.58 -14.36
CA GLN A 109 -15.25 -0.79 -13.95
C GLN A 109 -14.52 -1.13 -12.64
N LYS A 110 -13.23 -0.78 -12.53
CA LYS A 110 -12.43 -0.96 -11.31
C LYS A 110 -13.00 -0.18 -10.13
N ALA A 111 -13.52 1.04 -10.35
CA ALA A 111 -14.19 1.81 -9.32
C ALA A 111 -15.50 1.15 -8.84
N LYS A 112 -16.29 0.60 -9.77
CA LYS A 112 -17.53 -0.13 -9.45
C LYS A 112 -17.25 -1.42 -8.68
N GLU A 113 -16.25 -2.19 -9.11
CA GLU A 113 -15.82 -3.42 -8.43
C GLU A 113 -15.27 -3.11 -7.03
N MET A 114 -14.48 -2.05 -6.88
CA MET A 114 -13.98 -1.60 -5.58
C MET A 114 -15.12 -1.22 -4.63
N GLN A 115 -16.13 -0.50 -5.11
CA GLN A 115 -17.30 -0.14 -4.31
C GLN A 115 -18.09 -1.38 -3.88
N GLN A 116 -18.27 -2.34 -4.79
CA GLN A 116 -18.97 -3.59 -4.50
C GLN A 116 -18.20 -4.45 -3.50
N ALA A 117 -16.87 -4.54 -3.64
CA ALA A 117 -16.01 -5.25 -2.68
C ALA A 117 -16.07 -4.61 -1.28
N GLN A 118 -16.07 -3.28 -1.17
CA GLN A 118 -16.21 -2.59 0.12
C GLN A 118 -17.56 -2.89 0.79
N PHE A 119 -18.65 -2.88 0.03
CA PHE A 119 -19.97 -3.20 0.56
C PHE A 119 -20.07 -4.67 0.99
N GLU A 120 -19.53 -5.59 0.18
CA GLU A 120 -19.53 -7.02 0.53
C GLU A 120 -18.64 -7.31 1.74
N GLU A 121 -17.50 -6.63 1.87
CA GLU A 121 -16.65 -6.75 3.05
C GLU A 121 -17.37 -6.27 4.32
N GLN A 122 -18.09 -5.15 4.26
CA GLN A 122 -18.92 -4.67 5.36
C GLN A 122 -20.01 -5.68 5.71
N ARG A 123 -20.74 -6.18 4.71
CA ARG A 123 -21.77 -7.19 4.90
C ARG A 123 -21.22 -8.49 5.50
N GLN A 124 -20.05 -8.94 5.06
CA GLN A 124 -19.39 -10.12 5.60
C GLN A 124 -18.94 -9.90 7.05
N LYS A 125 -18.41 -8.70 7.35
CA LYS A 125 -18.05 -8.31 8.73
C LYS A 125 -19.28 -8.32 9.64
N GLU A 126 -20.40 -7.74 9.21
CA GLU A 126 -21.66 -7.72 9.95
C GLU A 126 -22.24 -9.13 10.16
N ALA A 127 -22.18 -9.97 9.12
CA ALA A 127 -22.60 -11.37 9.22
C ALA A 127 -21.74 -12.16 10.22
N ASN A 128 -20.42 -11.96 10.20
CA ASN A 128 -19.50 -12.60 11.14
C ASN A 128 -19.72 -12.11 12.58
N GLU A 129 -19.96 -10.82 12.77
CA GLU A 129 -20.31 -10.24 14.07
C GLU A 129 -21.61 -10.84 14.61
N THR A 130 -22.63 -10.94 13.76
CA THR A 130 -23.91 -11.58 14.10
C THR A 130 -23.73 -13.06 14.43
N ALA A 131 -22.91 -13.79 13.68
CA ALA A 131 -22.61 -15.20 13.94
C ALA A 131 -21.90 -15.39 15.28
N LEU A 132 -20.94 -14.53 15.63
CA LEU A 132 -20.26 -14.55 16.93
C LEU A 132 -21.22 -14.25 18.08
N ALA A 133 -22.15 -13.29 17.89
CA ALA A 133 -23.20 -13.00 18.85
C ALA A 133 -24.17 -14.20 19.03
N ALA A 134 -24.52 -14.88 17.93
CA ALA A 134 -25.46 -16.01 17.92
C ALA A 134 -24.88 -17.33 18.45
N ILE A 135 -23.58 -17.60 18.23
CA ILE A 135 -22.91 -18.82 18.74
C ILE A 135 -22.94 -18.86 20.28
N GLY A 136 -22.91 -17.71 20.95
CA GLY A 136 -23.05 -17.61 22.40
C GLY A 136 -22.01 -18.40 23.21
N LYS A 137 -22.04 -18.27 24.54
CA LYS A 137 -21.14 -19.04 25.41
C LYS A 137 -21.46 -20.54 25.30
N PRO A 138 -20.49 -21.42 25.04
CA PRO A 138 -20.76 -22.84 24.84
C PRO A 138 -21.38 -23.45 26.11
N LYS A 139 -22.58 -24.04 26.00
CA LYS A 139 -23.13 -24.91 27.04
C LYS A 139 -22.29 -26.19 27.07
N LYS A 140 -21.36 -26.30 28.03
CA LYS A 140 -20.72 -27.58 28.35
C LYS A 140 -21.80 -28.54 28.83
N ARG A 141 -22.26 -29.46 27.97
CA ARG A 141 -22.98 -30.64 28.43
C ARG A 141 -21.94 -31.56 29.08
N LYS A 142 -22.05 -31.76 30.39
CA LYS A 142 -21.38 -32.86 31.08
C LYS A 142 -22.03 -34.15 30.56
N LEU A 143 -21.29 -34.92 29.75
CA LEU A 143 -21.66 -36.28 29.41
C LEU A 143 -20.86 -37.17 30.38
N GLU A 144 -21.54 -37.60 31.45
CA GLU A 144 -21.14 -38.74 32.27
C GLU A 144 -21.74 -40.01 31.67
N GLU A 145 -21.10 -41.14 32.01
CA GLU A 145 -21.56 -42.53 31.87
C GLU A 145 -21.04 -43.36 30.67
N SER A 146 -19.85 -43.91 30.91
CA SER A 146 -19.50 -45.35 30.94
C SER A 146 -19.72 -46.30 29.74
N THR A 147 -18.64 -47.07 29.51
CA THR A 147 -18.55 -48.48 29.08
C THR A 147 -18.64 -48.84 27.60
N ASN A 148 -17.47 -49.29 27.10
CA ASN A 148 -17.21 -50.42 26.20
C ASN A 148 -18.26 -50.74 25.12
N HIS A 149 -17.88 -50.59 23.85
CA HIS A 149 -17.72 -51.69 22.87
C HIS A 149 -17.42 -51.13 21.46
N PRO A 150 -16.47 -51.69 20.70
CA PRO A 150 -16.29 -51.39 19.28
C PRO A 150 -16.82 -52.56 18.42
N HIS A 151 -17.87 -52.35 17.61
CA HIS A 151 -18.00 -52.99 16.29
C HIS A 151 -19.18 -52.40 15.50
N PRO A 152 -19.06 -52.21 14.16
CA PRO A 152 -20.10 -51.67 13.29
C PRO A 152 -21.01 -52.77 12.72
N THR A 153 -22.28 -52.46 12.47
CA THR A 153 -23.10 -53.15 11.46
C THR A 153 -24.23 -52.27 10.93
N THR A 154 -24.39 -52.38 9.62
CA THR A 154 -25.33 -51.76 8.70
C THR A 154 -26.75 -52.29 8.86
N THR A 155 -27.70 -51.48 8.37
CA THR A 155 -29.02 -51.83 7.77
C THR A 155 -30.23 -51.69 8.70
N THR A 156 -31.13 -50.76 8.41
CA THR A 156 -32.42 -51.06 7.71
C THR A 156 -33.37 -49.85 7.72
N ALA A 157 -33.57 -49.31 6.52
CA ALA A 157 -34.77 -48.73 5.91
C ALA A 157 -35.89 -48.08 6.77
N SER A 158 -36.20 -46.82 6.44
CA SER A 158 -37.58 -46.38 6.19
C SER A 158 -37.62 -45.08 5.36
N ASN A 159 -37.96 -45.24 4.08
CA ASN A 159 -38.83 -44.42 3.23
C ASN A 159 -39.07 -42.93 3.54
N GLY A 160 -38.77 -42.08 2.54
CA GLY A 160 -39.41 -40.78 2.31
C GLY A 160 -38.48 -39.77 1.65
N PRO A 161 -38.64 -39.40 0.36
CA PRO A 161 -37.92 -38.26 -0.20
C PRO A 161 -38.73 -37.00 0.15
N GLU A 162 -38.47 -36.38 1.31
CA GLU A 162 -38.93 -35.02 1.52
C GLU A 162 -38.01 -34.06 0.76
N GLN A 163 -38.56 -33.59 -0.36
CA GLN A 163 -38.08 -32.45 -1.11
C GLN A 163 -37.84 -31.27 -0.17
N ILE A 164 -36.58 -30.94 0.08
CA ILE A 164 -36.23 -29.62 0.60
C ILE A 164 -36.34 -28.66 -0.58
N SER A 165 -37.48 -27.97 -0.68
CA SER A 165 -37.67 -26.89 -1.65
C SER A 165 -36.55 -25.84 -1.48
N PRO A 166 -35.93 -25.35 -2.56
CA PRO A 166 -35.13 -24.15 -2.47
C PRO A 166 -36.07 -22.98 -2.16
N MET A 167 -35.86 -22.34 -1.02
CA MET A 167 -36.57 -21.14 -0.61
C MET A 167 -36.26 -20.05 -1.65
N GLN A 168 -37.23 -19.77 -2.54
CA GLN A 168 -37.13 -18.70 -3.52
C GLN A 168 -36.92 -17.36 -2.81
N PRO A 169 -35.99 -16.49 -3.26
CA PRO A 169 -36.02 -15.10 -2.88
C PRO A 169 -37.25 -14.45 -3.54
N SER A 170 -38.17 -13.95 -2.71
CA SER A 170 -39.30 -13.14 -3.18
C SER A 170 -38.78 -11.87 -3.87
N PRO A 171 -39.26 -11.50 -5.07
CA PRO A 171 -38.98 -10.19 -5.63
C PRO A 171 -39.80 -9.15 -4.85
N SER A 172 -39.19 -8.51 -3.86
CA SER A 172 -39.76 -7.26 -3.31
C SER A 172 -39.74 -6.23 -4.43
N SER A 173 -40.95 -5.86 -4.86
CA SER A 173 -41.19 -4.86 -5.88
C SER A 173 -40.48 -3.55 -5.53
N SER A 174 -39.57 -3.14 -6.40
CA SER A 174 -39.04 -1.80 -6.47
C SER A 174 -40.16 -0.84 -6.84
N VAL A 175 -40.83 -0.25 -5.86
CA VAL A 175 -41.53 1.03 -6.06
C VAL A 175 -40.50 2.13 -5.88
N ILE A 176 -39.85 2.51 -6.99
CA ILE A 176 -39.11 3.77 -7.05
C ILE A 176 -40.16 4.87 -7.02
N ALA A 177 -40.47 5.38 -5.83
CA ALA A 177 -41.16 6.65 -5.69
C ALA A 177 -40.19 7.75 -6.17
N ASN A 178 -40.45 8.31 -7.35
CA ASN A 178 -39.84 9.56 -7.76
C ASN A 178 -40.33 10.66 -6.80
N SER A 179 -39.56 10.93 -5.75
CA SER A 179 -39.74 12.13 -4.93
C SER A 179 -39.21 13.32 -5.72
N THR A 180 -40.08 13.96 -6.48
CA THR A 180 -39.84 15.30 -7.02
C THR A 180 -39.79 16.27 -5.83
N HIS A 181 -38.58 16.62 -5.41
CA HIS A 181 -38.37 17.76 -4.51
C HIS A 181 -38.71 19.06 -5.28
N PRO A 182 -39.61 19.93 -4.78
CA PRO A 182 -39.80 21.24 -5.39
C PRO A 182 -38.59 22.13 -5.08
N HIS A 183 -38.02 22.76 -6.12
CA HIS A 183 -37.01 23.79 -5.95
C HIS A 183 -37.57 25.00 -5.18
N PRO A 184 -36.80 25.63 -4.28
CA PRO A 184 -37.21 26.88 -3.66
C PRO A 184 -37.27 27.99 -4.72
N LYS A 185 -38.42 28.66 -4.82
CA LYS A 185 -38.59 29.86 -5.65
C LYS A 185 -37.65 30.94 -5.13
N LYS A 186 -36.80 31.49 -6.01
CA LYS A 186 -36.02 32.69 -5.70
C LYS A 186 -36.98 33.86 -5.52
N VAL A 187 -37.06 34.38 -4.31
CA VAL A 187 -37.70 35.67 -4.02
C VAL A 187 -36.74 36.75 -4.48
N TYR A 188 -37.10 37.47 -5.53
CA TYR A 188 -36.43 38.71 -5.89
C TYR A 188 -37.04 39.82 -5.02
N PHE A 189 -36.23 40.38 -4.13
CA PHE A 189 -36.53 41.67 -3.54
C PHE A 189 -36.16 42.74 -4.58
N TYR A 190 -37.11 43.61 -4.88
CA TYR A 190 -36.90 44.84 -5.66
C TYR A 190 -36.13 45.86 -4.83
#